data_AF-A0A1F9ZY24-F1
#
_entry.id   AF-A0A1F9ZY24-F1
#
_cell.length_a   1.000
_cell.length_b   1.000
_cell.length_c   1.000
_cell.angle_alpha   90.00
_cell.angle_beta   90.00
_cell.angle_gamma   90.00
#
_symmetry.space_group_name_H-M   'P 1'
#
loop_
_entity.id
_entity.type
_entity.pdbx_description
1 polymer ?
#
loop_
_entity_poly.entity_id
_entity_poly.type
_entity_poly.pdbx_seq_one_letter_code
_entity_poly.pdbx_strand_id
1 'polypeptide(L)'
;MKKPLFTVLVLTCFVPMSFSAAADEKLSPAHEKAGALKQSADTMKDSDGSPLPNEPVSEEPGHDLGGVTGTNIDMKVYDHAVAGAINGGVAWGFFDEAAGAARLTMRKYGQVISAEFKKQADGSLGGVISSADGDAQRTTSIFLGKVDGANKKFTMKLNGEEITVAITAEGMNGGHFVNPTYSTVIAGKPVSYRIEVEGCFGYSINMAMIMIGAYAH
;
A
#
# COMPACT_ATOMS: atom_id res chain seq x y z
N MET A 1 22.56 54.00 -4.02
CA MET A 1 23.28 52.84 -3.45
C MET A 1 23.26 51.72 -4.48
N LYS A 2 24.41 51.38 -5.07
CA LYS A 2 24.55 50.38 -6.14
C LYS A 2 24.77 49.00 -5.51
N LYS A 3 23.93 48.01 -5.83
CA LYS A 3 24.13 46.60 -5.43
C LYS A 3 24.99 45.90 -6.50
N PRO A 4 25.99 45.08 -6.11
CA PRO A 4 26.74 44.30 -7.08
C PRO A 4 25.95 43.06 -7.50
N LEU A 5 25.97 42.78 -8.81
CA LEU A 5 25.49 41.53 -9.41
C LEU A 5 26.58 40.47 -9.23
N PHE A 6 26.28 39.37 -8.57
CA PHE A 6 27.12 38.17 -8.59
C PHE A 6 26.65 37.24 -9.70
N THR A 7 27.47 37.09 -10.73
CA THR A 7 27.29 36.08 -11.78
C THR A 7 28.00 34.81 -11.34
N VAL A 8 27.24 33.74 -11.07
CA VAL A 8 27.78 32.40 -10.81
C VAL A 8 27.84 31.66 -12.14
N LEU A 9 29.06 31.37 -12.60
CA LEU A 9 29.33 30.55 -13.77
C LEU A 9 29.36 29.08 -13.33
N VAL A 10 28.32 28.31 -13.64
CA VAL A 10 28.31 26.85 -13.40
C VAL A 10 28.91 26.15 -14.62
N LEU A 11 30.11 25.62 -14.45
CA LEU A 11 30.82 24.83 -15.44
C LEU A 11 30.29 23.38 -15.37
N THR A 12 29.42 22.99 -16.30
CA THR A 12 28.97 21.60 -16.45
C THR A 12 29.99 20.81 -17.26
N CYS A 13 30.73 19.92 -16.61
CA CYS A 13 31.51 18.89 -17.29
C CYS A 13 30.57 17.81 -17.83
N PHE A 14 30.31 17.86 -19.14
CA PHE A 14 29.67 16.78 -19.88
C PHE A 14 30.67 15.64 -20.08
N VAL A 15 30.42 14.47 -19.49
CA VAL A 15 31.15 13.23 -19.80
C VAL A 15 30.22 12.33 -20.60
N PRO A 16 30.52 12.00 -21.87
CA PRO A 16 29.72 11.05 -22.63
C PRO A 16 30.04 9.63 -22.15
N MET A 17 29.09 8.98 -21.47
CA MET A 17 29.12 7.52 -21.32
C MET A 17 28.59 6.88 -22.60
N SER A 18 29.49 6.29 -23.37
CA SER A 18 29.15 5.37 -24.45
C SER A 18 29.00 3.98 -23.84
N PHE A 19 27.77 3.46 -23.78
CA PHE A 19 27.55 2.03 -23.53
C PHE A 19 26.93 1.39 -24.77
N SER A 20 27.58 0.28 -25.12
CA SER A 20 27.39 -0.52 -26.31
C SER A 20 26.08 -1.30 -26.23
N ALA A 21 25.28 -1.20 -27.30
CA ALA A 21 24.16 -2.10 -27.55
C ALA A 21 24.68 -3.42 -28.10
N ALA A 22 24.35 -4.55 -27.45
CA ALA A 22 24.09 -5.84 -28.09
C ALA A 22 23.81 -6.91 -27.02
N ALA A 23 22.54 -7.25 -26.84
CA ALA A 23 22.15 -8.58 -26.40
C ALA A 23 20.76 -8.87 -26.98
N ASP A 24 20.77 -9.57 -28.12
CA ASP A 24 19.62 -10.29 -28.66
C ASP A 24 19.17 -11.34 -27.64
N GLU A 25 18.07 -11.10 -26.93
CA GLU A 25 17.37 -12.15 -26.19
C GLU A 25 16.13 -12.58 -26.97
N LYS A 26 16.24 -13.79 -27.51
CA LYS A 26 15.18 -14.48 -28.24
C LYS A 26 13.96 -14.70 -27.33
N LEU A 27 12.89 -13.97 -27.60
CA LEU A 27 11.54 -14.28 -27.12
C LEU A 27 11.12 -15.68 -27.59
N SER A 28 10.97 -16.59 -26.63
CA SER A 28 10.30 -17.87 -26.81
C SER A 28 8.79 -17.69 -26.62
N PRO A 29 7.92 -18.10 -27.56
CA PRO A 29 6.48 -18.10 -27.36
C PRO A 29 6.07 -19.37 -26.61
N ALA A 30 5.98 -19.28 -25.28
CA ALA A 30 5.45 -20.36 -24.46
C ALA A 30 4.00 -20.05 -24.02
N HIS A 31 3.08 -20.78 -24.66
CA HIS A 31 1.78 -21.19 -24.13
C HIS A 31 0.66 -20.16 -23.97
N GLU A 32 0.00 -19.87 -25.10
CA GLU A 32 -1.47 -19.86 -25.11
C GLU A 32 -2.01 -21.26 -24.80
N LYS A 33 -2.57 -21.42 -23.60
CA LYS A 33 -3.67 -22.36 -23.35
C LYS A 33 -4.62 -21.70 -22.36
N ALA A 34 -5.43 -20.78 -22.89
CA ALA A 34 -6.68 -20.40 -22.25
C ALA A 34 -7.59 -21.64 -22.25
N GLY A 35 -7.46 -22.46 -21.21
CA GLY A 35 -8.46 -23.45 -20.88
C GLY A 35 -9.73 -22.70 -20.49
N ALA A 36 -10.70 -22.66 -21.40
CA ALA A 36 -12.07 -22.32 -21.06
C ALA A 36 -12.54 -23.38 -20.05
N LEU A 37 -12.40 -23.08 -18.76
CA LEU A 37 -13.15 -23.73 -17.70
C LEU A 37 -14.62 -23.42 -17.98
N LYS A 38 -15.28 -24.33 -18.70
CA LYS A 38 -16.71 -24.53 -18.54
C LYS A 38 -16.91 -24.90 -17.09
N GLN A 39 -17.18 -23.90 -16.25
CA GLN A 39 -17.93 -24.14 -15.02
C GLN A 39 -19.26 -24.71 -15.48
N SER A 40 -19.37 -26.04 -15.46
CA SER A 40 -20.67 -26.68 -15.35
C SER A 40 -21.26 -26.12 -14.07
N ALA A 41 -22.31 -25.32 -14.21
CA ALA A 41 -23.23 -25.05 -13.12
C ALA A 41 -23.95 -26.37 -12.82
N ASP A 42 -23.22 -27.32 -12.23
CA ASP A 42 -23.85 -28.44 -11.54
C ASP A 42 -24.54 -27.82 -10.34
N THR A 43 -25.82 -27.51 -10.56
CA THR A 43 -26.77 -27.25 -9.50
C THR A 43 -26.71 -28.50 -8.61
N MET A 44 -26.04 -28.40 -7.46
CA MET A 44 -26.15 -29.41 -6.42
C MET A 44 -27.63 -29.50 -6.07
N LYS A 45 -28.28 -30.52 -6.60
CA LYS A 45 -29.64 -30.91 -6.27
C LYS A 45 -29.54 -31.96 -5.20
N ASP A 46 -30.45 -31.89 -4.24
CA ASP A 46 -30.60 -32.91 -3.24
C ASP A 46 -31.05 -34.22 -3.88
N SER A 47 -31.04 -35.32 -3.12
CA SER A 47 -31.46 -36.65 -3.60
C SER A 47 -32.90 -36.70 -4.12
N ASP A 48 -33.70 -35.65 -3.90
CA ASP A 48 -35.07 -35.48 -4.36
C ASP A 48 -35.21 -34.54 -5.59
N GLY A 49 -34.11 -33.96 -6.08
CA GLY A 49 -34.12 -33.04 -7.23
C GLY A 49 -34.52 -31.60 -6.90
N SER A 50 -34.74 -31.26 -5.63
CA SER A 50 -35.02 -29.90 -5.16
C SER A 50 -33.74 -29.05 -5.20
N PRO A 51 -33.83 -27.74 -5.54
CA PRO A 51 -32.72 -26.83 -5.32
C PRO A 51 -32.41 -26.82 -3.83
N LEU A 52 -31.15 -27.05 -3.46
CA LEU A 52 -30.67 -26.83 -2.10
C LEU A 52 -31.17 -25.44 -1.64
N PRO A 53 -31.80 -25.31 -0.47
CA PRO A 53 -32.09 -24.01 0.07
C PRO A 53 -30.76 -23.25 0.11
N ASN A 54 -30.76 -22.01 -0.43
CA ASN A 54 -29.65 -21.09 -0.22
C ASN A 54 -29.58 -20.86 1.30
N GLU A 55 -28.84 -21.71 2.00
CA GLU A 55 -28.53 -21.45 3.39
C GLU A 55 -27.82 -20.08 3.39
N PRO A 56 -28.35 -19.10 4.14
CA PRO A 56 -27.67 -17.82 4.24
C PRO A 56 -26.25 -18.12 4.68
N VAL A 57 -25.27 -17.63 3.91
CA VAL A 57 -23.87 -17.65 4.31
C VAL A 57 -23.86 -17.09 5.72
N SER A 58 -23.53 -17.94 6.69
CA SER A 58 -23.38 -17.55 8.10
C SER A 58 -22.57 -16.28 8.13
N GLU A 59 -23.19 -15.14 8.47
CA GLU A 59 -22.46 -13.90 8.70
C GLU A 59 -21.44 -14.21 9.80
N GLU A 60 -20.15 -14.20 9.45
CA GLU A 60 -19.11 -14.39 10.46
C GLU A 60 -19.29 -13.27 11.49
N PRO A 61 -19.53 -13.60 12.77
CA PRO A 61 -19.81 -12.59 13.76
C PRO A 61 -18.59 -11.69 13.95
N GLY A 62 -18.76 -10.37 13.79
CA GLY A 62 -17.94 -9.40 14.52
C GLY A 62 -17.13 -8.36 13.74
N HIS A 63 -17.28 -8.20 12.42
CA HIS A 63 -16.58 -7.14 11.69
C HIS A 63 -17.51 -6.36 10.77
N ASP A 64 -17.93 -5.17 11.21
CA ASP A 64 -18.66 -4.23 10.34
C ASP A 64 -17.73 -3.69 9.25
N LEU A 65 -18.28 -3.49 8.05
CA LEU A 65 -17.57 -2.85 6.95
C LEU A 65 -17.37 -1.35 7.26
N GLY A 66 -16.14 -0.96 7.57
CA GLY A 66 -15.77 0.43 7.85
C GLY A 66 -15.37 1.22 6.59
N GLY A 67 -15.34 2.55 6.70
CA GLY A 67 -14.73 3.44 5.72
C GLY A 67 -13.27 3.77 6.01
N VAL A 68 -12.53 4.12 4.96
CA VAL A 68 -11.24 4.81 5.05
C VAL A 68 -11.28 6.05 4.17
N THR A 69 -11.23 7.23 4.77
CA THR A 69 -11.41 8.50 4.05
C THR A 69 -10.34 9.51 4.41
N GLY A 70 -9.94 10.33 3.46
CA GLY A 70 -8.87 11.30 3.69
C GLY A 70 -8.42 12.07 2.46
N THR A 71 -7.22 12.63 2.54
CA THR A 71 -6.56 13.37 1.46
C THR A 71 -6.38 12.46 0.24
N ASN A 72 -7.22 12.64 -0.80
CA ASN A 72 -7.24 11.78 -2.00
C ASN A 72 -7.33 10.28 -1.69
N ILE A 73 -8.05 9.92 -0.63
CA ILE A 73 -8.26 8.55 -0.16
C ILE A 73 -9.75 8.33 0.04
N ASP A 74 -10.27 7.29 -0.61
CA ASP A 74 -11.66 6.81 -0.45
C ASP A 74 -11.69 5.29 -0.63
N MET A 75 -11.76 4.57 0.49
CA MET A 75 -11.67 3.11 0.53
C MET A 75 -12.64 2.52 1.56
N LYS A 76 -12.79 1.20 1.52
CA LYS A 76 -13.44 0.40 2.55
C LYS A 76 -12.42 -0.42 3.31
N VAL A 77 -12.73 -0.73 4.56
CA VAL A 77 -11.93 -1.58 5.44
C VAL A 77 -12.82 -2.69 5.99
N TYR A 78 -12.28 -3.90 6.01
CA TYR A 78 -12.90 -5.05 6.66
C TYR A 78 -11.78 -5.86 7.29
N ASP A 79 -11.84 -6.04 8.61
CA ASP A 79 -10.75 -6.66 9.38
C ASP A 79 -9.39 -5.99 9.06
N HIS A 80 -8.39 -6.78 8.65
CA HIS A 80 -7.04 -6.33 8.30
C HIS A 80 -6.87 -5.95 6.83
N ALA A 81 -7.98 -5.86 6.08
CA ALA A 81 -7.98 -5.57 4.65
C ALA A 81 -8.57 -4.19 4.33
N VAL A 82 -8.00 -3.53 3.33
CA VAL A 82 -8.49 -2.25 2.77
C VAL A 82 -8.60 -2.33 1.26
N ALA A 83 -9.62 -1.69 0.67
CA ALA A 83 -9.82 -1.66 -0.78
C ALA A 83 -10.51 -0.38 -1.26
N GLY A 84 -9.98 0.28 -2.30
CA GLY A 84 -10.61 1.46 -2.89
C GLY A 84 -9.65 2.35 -3.67
N ALA A 85 -9.92 3.65 -3.69
CA ALA A 85 -9.12 4.65 -4.40
C ALA A 85 -8.12 5.36 -3.48
N ILE A 86 -6.89 5.51 -3.97
CA ILE A 86 -5.81 6.23 -3.28
C ILE A 86 -4.92 6.95 -4.28
N ASN A 87 -4.86 8.28 -4.17
CA ASN A 87 -4.02 9.18 -4.97
C ASN A 87 -3.97 8.86 -6.48
N GLY A 88 -5.15 8.68 -7.09
CA GLY A 88 -5.29 8.40 -8.52
C GLY A 88 -5.04 6.93 -8.93
N GLY A 89 -4.89 6.01 -7.98
CA GLY A 89 -4.86 4.57 -8.22
C GLY A 89 -6.00 3.83 -7.51
N VAL A 90 -6.25 2.59 -7.93
CA VAL A 90 -7.12 1.64 -7.19
C VAL A 90 -6.21 0.70 -6.42
N ALA A 91 -6.35 0.59 -5.11
CA ALA A 91 -5.51 -0.23 -4.27
C ALA A 91 -6.32 -1.21 -3.43
N TRP A 92 -5.69 -2.35 -3.16
CA TRP A 92 -6.10 -3.36 -2.20
C TRP A 92 -4.90 -3.65 -1.30
N GLY A 93 -5.10 -3.71 0.00
CA GLY A 93 -4.06 -4.07 0.95
C GLY A 93 -4.59 -4.99 2.03
N PHE A 94 -3.72 -5.81 2.59
CA PHE A 94 -4.06 -6.77 3.63
C PHE A 94 -2.88 -6.98 4.57
N PHE A 95 -3.13 -6.98 5.87
CA PHE A 95 -2.14 -7.36 6.88
C PHE A 95 -2.40 -8.80 7.35
N ASP A 96 -1.50 -9.71 6.99
CA ASP A 96 -1.49 -11.08 7.49
C ASP A 96 -0.75 -11.12 8.83
N GLU A 97 -1.52 -11.12 9.93
CA GLU A 97 -0.97 -11.14 11.29
C GLU A 97 -0.12 -12.40 11.55
N ALA A 98 -0.55 -13.56 11.02
CA ALA A 98 0.14 -14.82 11.22
C ALA A 98 1.51 -14.84 10.51
N ALA A 99 1.58 -14.26 9.31
CA ALA A 99 2.83 -14.10 8.59
C ALA A 99 3.66 -12.89 9.06
N GLY A 100 3.07 -11.97 9.81
CA GLY A 100 3.69 -10.69 10.16
C GLY A 100 4.03 -9.85 8.93
N ALA A 101 3.18 -9.91 7.89
CA ALA A 101 3.44 -9.31 6.59
C ALA A 101 2.22 -8.55 6.07
N ALA A 102 2.42 -7.30 5.67
CA ALA A 102 1.43 -6.51 4.97
C ALA A 102 1.66 -6.58 3.45
N ARG A 103 0.60 -6.73 2.68
CA ARG A 103 0.64 -6.79 1.22
C ARG A 103 -0.15 -5.64 0.64
N LEU A 104 0.34 -5.12 -0.49
CA LEU A 104 -0.32 -4.12 -1.30
C LEU A 104 -0.38 -4.64 -2.74
N THR A 105 -1.56 -4.55 -3.35
CA THR A 105 -1.77 -4.69 -4.78
C THR A 105 -2.51 -3.46 -5.26
N MET A 106 -1.99 -2.78 -6.28
CA MET A 106 -2.64 -1.57 -6.79
C MET A 106 -2.57 -1.49 -8.31
N ARG A 107 -3.61 -0.90 -8.91
CA ARG A 107 -3.64 -0.53 -10.32
C ARG A 107 -3.37 0.95 -10.47
N LYS A 108 -2.21 1.29 -11.05
CA LYS A 108 -1.77 2.66 -11.33
C LYS A 108 -0.83 2.65 -12.52
N TYR A 109 -0.73 3.76 -13.25
CA TYR A 109 0.16 3.88 -14.42
C TYR A 109 -0.07 2.78 -15.48
N GLY A 110 -1.32 2.34 -15.65
CA GLY A 110 -1.67 1.25 -16.58
C GLY A 110 -1.21 -0.15 -16.14
N GLN A 111 -0.63 -0.30 -14.95
CA GLN A 111 -0.03 -1.55 -14.47
C GLN A 111 -0.70 -2.08 -13.22
N VAL A 112 -0.47 -3.36 -12.94
CA VAL A 112 -0.72 -3.97 -11.63
C VAL A 112 0.62 -4.00 -10.88
N ILE A 113 0.66 -3.35 -9.74
CA ILE A 113 1.83 -3.18 -8.88
C ILE A 113 1.58 -4.00 -7.62
N SER A 114 2.58 -4.77 -7.18
CA SER A 114 2.51 -5.54 -5.95
C SER A 114 3.72 -5.27 -5.06
N ALA A 115 3.48 -5.18 -3.76
CA ALA A 115 4.52 -5.00 -2.75
C ALA A 115 4.19 -5.79 -1.49
N GLU A 116 5.22 -6.21 -0.78
CA GLU A 116 5.13 -6.84 0.53
C GLU A 116 6.00 -6.08 1.52
N PHE A 117 5.43 -5.77 2.68
CA PHE A 117 6.07 -5.10 3.80
C PHE A 117 6.19 -6.09 4.94
N LYS A 118 7.42 -6.42 5.32
CA LYS A 118 7.71 -7.41 6.37
C LYS A 118 9.03 -7.11 7.04
N LYS A 119 9.33 -7.88 8.09
CA LYS A 119 10.65 -7.85 8.70
C LYS A 119 11.68 -8.40 7.72
N GLN A 120 12.71 -7.62 7.46
CA GLN A 120 13.82 -7.93 6.59
C GLN A 120 14.93 -8.67 7.35
N ALA A 121 15.91 -9.22 6.63
CA ALA A 121 17.05 -9.93 7.21
C ALA A 121 17.91 -9.05 8.13
N ASP A 122 17.96 -7.74 7.87
CA ASP A 122 18.66 -6.75 8.71
C ASP A 122 17.86 -6.31 9.95
N GLY A 123 16.66 -6.87 10.14
CA GLY A 123 15.76 -6.56 11.24
C GLY A 123 14.87 -5.34 11.01
N SER A 124 15.04 -4.59 9.92
CA SER A 124 14.13 -3.50 9.55
C SER A 124 12.74 -4.04 9.19
N LEU A 125 11.69 -3.26 9.42
CA LEU A 125 10.32 -3.59 9.04
C LEU A 125 9.87 -2.67 7.92
N GLY A 126 9.55 -3.20 6.75
CA GLY A 126 9.18 -2.38 5.59
C GLY A 126 9.27 -3.11 4.27
N GLY A 127 9.27 -2.36 3.17
CA GLY A 127 9.30 -2.90 1.82
C GLY A 127 9.49 -1.82 0.76
N VAL A 128 9.54 -2.25 -0.49
CA VAL A 128 9.71 -1.39 -1.67
C VAL A 128 8.59 -1.65 -2.66
N ILE A 129 7.95 -0.58 -3.10
CA ILE A 129 6.95 -0.60 -4.16
C ILE A 129 7.67 -0.22 -5.46
N SER A 130 7.55 -1.07 -6.47
CA SER A 130 8.22 -0.88 -7.77
C SER A 130 7.23 -0.94 -8.91
N SER A 131 7.33 0.00 -9.85
CA SER A 131 6.59 0.00 -11.12
C SER A 131 7.50 0.40 -12.28
N ALA A 132 7.12 0.04 -13.50
CA ALA A 132 7.89 0.35 -14.71
C ALA A 132 7.12 1.36 -15.58
N ASP A 133 7.64 2.56 -15.77
CA ASP A 133 7.05 3.60 -16.62
C ASP A 133 7.85 3.69 -17.93
N GLY A 134 7.54 2.78 -18.87
CA GLY A 134 8.38 2.55 -20.05
C GLY A 134 9.76 2.03 -19.66
N ASP A 135 10.81 2.76 -20.03
CA ASP A 135 12.20 2.42 -19.69
C ASP A 135 12.61 2.88 -18.27
N ALA A 136 11.77 3.68 -17.60
CA ALA A 136 12.07 4.22 -16.28
C ALA A 136 11.48 3.33 -15.17
N GLN A 137 12.29 2.97 -14.18
CA GLN A 137 11.80 2.30 -12.97
C GLN A 137 11.41 3.35 -11.91
N ARG A 138 10.18 3.28 -11.41
CA ARG A 138 9.72 4.06 -10.25
C ARG A 138 9.76 3.18 -9.02
N THR A 139 10.46 3.63 -7.98
CA THR A 139 10.57 2.92 -6.70
C THR A 139 10.15 3.83 -5.54
N THR A 140 9.35 3.29 -4.64
CA THR A 140 9.01 3.93 -3.36
C THR A 140 9.38 2.98 -2.23
N SER A 141 10.37 3.34 -1.43
CA SER A 141 10.75 2.57 -0.24
C SER A 141 10.05 3.11 1.00
N ILE A 142 9.54 2.23 1.85
CA ILE A 142 8.88 2.59 3.10
C ILE A 142 9.28 1.63 4.21
N PHE A 143 9.89 2.16 5.26
CA PHE A 143 10.39 1.39 6.39
C PHE A 143 10.01 2.04 7.72
N LEU A 144 9.67 1.24 8.73
CA LEU A 144 9.48 1.73 10.09
C LEU A 144 10.79 2.31 10.62
N GLY A 145 10.70 3.49 11.22
CA GLY A 145 11.77 4.10 12.01
C GLY A 145 11.59 3.78 13.49
N LYS A 146 11.03 4.73 14.25
CA LYS A 146 10.86 4.64 15.70
C LYS A 146 9.37 4.63 16.06
N VAL A 147 9.04 4.02 17.19
CA VAL A 147 7.70 4.09 17.79
C VAL A 147 7.78 4.92 19.06
N ASP A 148 6.90 5.91 19.16
CA ASP A 148 6.69 6.74 20.35
C ASP A 148 5.24 6.52 20.83
N GLY A 149 5.07 5.44 21.59
CA GLY A 149 3.76 5.02 22.09
C GLY A 149 3.12 6.07 23.00
N ALA A 150 3.93 6.77 23.81
CA ALA A 150 3.45 7.77 24.76
C ALA A 150 2.81 8.97 24.04
N ASN A 151 3.41 9.41 22.93
CA ASN A 151 2.90 10.52 22.13
C ASN A 151 2.00 10.08 20.97
N LYS A 152 1.64 8.79 20.88
CA LYS A 152 0.84 8.20 19.81
C LYS A 152 1.39 8.52 18.42
N LYS A 153 2.70 8.33 18.26
CA LYS A 153 3.44 8.63 17.04
C LYS A 153 4.34 7.47 16.65
N PHE A 154 4.66 7.40 15.37
CA PHE A 154 5.77 6.60 14.88
C PHE A 154 6.40 7.31 13.69
N THR A 155 7.69 7.07 13.46
CA THR A 155 8.39 7.57 12.28
C THR A 155 8.51 6.48 11.22
N MET A 156 8.55 6.89 9.96
CA MET A 156 8.82 6.02 8.82
C MET A 156 9.90 6.66 7.96
N LYS A 157 10.72 5.85 7.31
CA LYS A 157 11.66 6.28 6.28
C LYS A 157 11.01 6.07 4.92
N LEU A 158 10.56 7.15 4.29
CA LEU A 158 9.98 7.17 2.96
C LEU A 158 11.06 7.65 1.98
N ASN A 159 11.53 6.78 1.07
CA ASN A 159 12.64 7.09 0.16
C ASN A 159 13.92 7.59 0.88
N GLY A 160 14.13 7.11 2.11
CA GLY A 160 15.24 7.54 2.98
C GLY A 160 14.97 8.80 3.81
N GLU A 161 13.91 9.56 3.52
CA GLU A 161 13.48 10.71 4.32
C GLU A 161 12.64 10.27 5.52
N GLU A 162 12.94 10.79 6.71
CA GLU A 162 12.14 10.49 7.90
C GLU A 162 10.87 11.34 7.92
N ILE A 163 9.72 10.67 7.93
CA ILE A 163 8.40 11.27 8.15
C ILE A 163 7.87 10.83 9.52
N THR A 164 7.08 11.70 10.16
CA THR A 164 6.36 11.35 11.40
C THR A 164 4.89 11.14 11.08
N VAL A 165 4.35 10.02 11.54
CA VAL A 165 2.92 9.70 11.50
C VAL A 165 2.36 9.91 12.90
N ALA A 166 1.41 10.84 13.02
CA ALA A 166 0.67 11.08 14.26
C ALA A 166 -0.67 10.36 14.21
N ILE A 167 -1.03 9.69 15.32
CA ILE A 167 -2.30 9.02 15.51
C ILE A 167 -3.15 9.85 16.47
N THR A 168 -4.32 10.27 16.01
CA THR A 168 -5.42 10.70 16.88
C THR A 168 -6.52 9.67 16.82
N ALA A 169 -7.31 9.53 17.89
CA ALA A 169 -8.38 8.54 17.97
C ALA A 169 -9.54 9.12 18.80
N GLU A 170 -10.74 8.64 18.57
CA GLU A 170 -11.93 9.08 19.32
C GLU A 170 -11.92 8.57 20.76
N GLY A 171 -11.25 7.44 20.96
CA GLY A 171 -11.09 6.82 22.25
C GLY A 171 -10.04 5.73 22.24
N MET A 172 -9.91 5.07 23.39
CA MET A 172 -9.15 3.85 23.55
C MET A 172 -10.07 2.78 24.13
N ASN A 173 -10.11 1.60 23.52
CA ASN A 173 -10.85 0.45 24.02
C ASN A 173 -9.93 -0.78 24.07
N GLY A 174 -9.69 -1.34 25.26
CA GLY A 174 -8.84 -2.53 25.40
C GLY A 174 -7.43 -2.42 24.79
N GLY A 175 -6.84 -1.22 24.76
CA GLY A 175 -5.54 -0.98 24.12
C GLY A 175 -5.60 -0.69 22.61
N HIS A 176 -6.79 -0.63 22.02
CA HIS A 176 -7.03 -0.28 20.62
C HIS A 176 -7.47 1.18 20.48
N PHE A 177 -7.03 1.82 19.40
CA PHE A 177 -7.53 3.11 18.97
C PHE A 177 -8.91 2.94 18.34
N VAL A 178 -9.90 3.70 18.82
CA VAL A 178 -11.24 3.72 18.20
C VAL A 178 -11.26 4.76 17.09
N ASN A 179 -11.54 4.32 15.87
CA ASN A 179 -11.63 5.13 14.66
C ASN A 179 -10.43 6.08 14.44
N PRO A 180 -9.20 5.55 14.38
CA PRO A 180 -8.00 6.37 14.34
C PRO A 180 -7.92 7.23 13.08
N THR A 181 -7.41 8.45 13.24
CA THR A 181 -6.94 9.32 12.17
C THR A 181 -5.42 9.37 12.19
N TYR A 182 -4.82 9.08 11.04
CA TYR A 182 -3.39 9.13 10.79
C TYR A 182 -3.08 10.38 9.99
N SER A 183 -2.05 11.12 10.41
CA SER A 183 -1.62 12.35 9.73
C SER A 183 -0.11 12.42 9.61
N THR A 184 0.37 12.92 8.48
CA THR A 184 1.79 13.10 8.19
C THR A 184 1.99 14.21 7.15
N VAL A 185 3.24 14.51 6.79
CA VAL A 185 3.60 15.46 5.73
C VAL A 185 4.50 14.74 4.73
N ILE A 186 4.13 14.75 3.45
CA ILE A 186 4.87 14.11 2.36
C ILE A 186 5.20 15.17 1.33
N ALA A 187 6.49 15.39 1.04
CA ALA A 187 6.96 16.43 0.13
C ALA A 187 6.34 17.82 0.41
N GLY A 188 6.26 18.18 1.70
CA GLY A 188 5.68 19.44 2.17
C GLY A 188 4.14 19.52 2.12
N LYS A 189 3.44 18.47 1.69
CA LYS A 189 1.97 18.43 1.64
C LYS A 189 1.42 17.64 2.84
N PRO A 190 0.45 18.19 3.59
CA PRO A 190 -0.22 17.42 4.63
C PRO A 190 -1.04 16.29 4.01
N VAL A 191 -0.95 15.11 4.61
CA VAL A 191 -1.71 13.91 4.22
C VAL A 191 -2.37 13.37 5.48
N SER A 192 -3.68 13.16 5.43
CA SER A 192 -4.43 12.62 6.57
C SER A 192 -5.47 11.63 6.08
N TYR A 193 -5.68 10.55 6.82
CA TYR A 193 -6.78 9.61 6.58
C TYR A 193 -7.28 9.01 7.89
N ARG A 194 -8.58 8.74 7.94
CA ARG A 194 -9.26 8.09 9.06
C ARG A 194 -9.67 6.68 8.66
N ILE A 195 -9.56 5.73 9.57
CA ILE A 195 -10.04 4.35 9.41
C ILE A 195 -11.15 4.12 10.43
N GLU A 196 -12.34 3.70 9.99
CA GLU A 196 -13.52 3.45 10.84
C GLU A 196 -13.52 2.02 11.41
N VAL A 197 -12.48 1.68 12.18
CA VAL A 197 -12.34 0.41 12.91
C VAL A 197 -11.56 0.63 14.21
N GLU A 198 -11.49 -0.40 15.05
CA GLU A 198 -10.52 -0.47 16.14
C GLU A 198 -9.16 -0.97 15.62
N GLY A 199 -8.06 -0.38 16.08
CA GLY A 199 -6.72 -0.80 15.66
C GLY A 199 -5.66 -0.62 16.74
N CYS A 200 -4.77 -1.60 16.91
CA CYS A 200 -3.62 -1.46 17.80
C CYS A 200 -2.47 -0.69 17.12
N PHE A 201 -1.33 -0.53 17.82
CA PHE A 201 -0.13 0.05 17.20
C PHE A 201 0.42 -0.79 16.05
N GLY A 202 0.43 -2.12 16.18
CA GLY A 202 0.90 -3.03 15.13
C GLY A 202 0.06 -2.91 13.86
N TYR A 203 -1.27 -2.92 14.02
CA TYR A 203 -2.23 -2.63 12.96
C TYR A 203 -1.94 -1.27 12.31
N SER A 204 -1.81 -0.22 13.14
CA SER A 204 -1.54 1.15 12.68
C SER A 204 -0.28 1.28 11.84
N ILE A 205 0.81 0.61 12.23
CA ILE A 205 2.08 0.63 11.51
C ILE A 205 1.94 -0.08 10.16
N ASN A 206 1.30 -1.26 10.12
CA ASN A 206 1.11 -2.02 8.89
C ASN A 206 0.17 -1.32 7.91
N MET A 207 -0.95 -0.78 8.41
CA MET A 207 -1.85 0.04 7.60
C MET A 207 -1.15 1.30 7.09
N ALA A 208 -0.30 1.94 7.89
CA ALA A 208 0.48 3.07 7.41
C ALA A 208 1.47 2.70 6.31
N MET A 209 2.13 1.53 6.37
CA MET A 209 2.97 1.04 5.26
C MET A 209 2.19 0.89 3.96
N ILE A 210 0.99 0.31 4.02
CA ILE A 210 0.09 0.16 2.87
C ILE A 210 -0.36 1.53 2.36
N MET A 211 -0.98 2.33 3.23
CA MET A 211 -1.67 3.57 2.86
C MET A 211 -0.70 4.67 2.45
N ILE A 212 0.34 4.93 3.24
CA ILE A 212 1.34 5.96 2.92
C ILE A 212 2.20 5.51 1.74
N GLY A 213 2.55 4.22 1.68
CA GLY A 213 3.28 3.65 0.54
C GLY A 213 2.52 3.82 -0.77
N ALA A 214 1.25 3.41 -0.82
CA ALA A 214 0.40 3.55 -2.00
C ALA A 214 0.09 5.01 -2.35
N TYR A 215 -0.06 5.89 -1.35
CA TYR A 215 -0.26 7.32 -1.58
C TYR A 215 0.98 7.97 -2.21
N ALA A 216 2.18 7.64 -1.72
CA ALA A 216 3.43 8.24 -2.17
C ALA A 216 3.96 7.68 -3.49
N HIS A 217 3.60 6.44 -3.85
CA HIS A 217 4.01 5.78 -5.09
C HIS A 217 3.20 6.26 -6.30
#